data_AF-A0A955F0Y2-F1
#
_entry.id   AF-A0A955F0Y2-F1
#
_cell.length_a   1.000
_cell.length_b   1.000
_cell.length_c   1.000
_cell.angle_alpha   90.00
_cell.angle_beta   90.00
_cell.angle_gamma   90.00
#
_symmetry.space_group_name_H-M   'P 1'
#
loop_
_entity.id
_entity.type
_entity.pdbx_description
1 polymer ?
#
loop_
_entity_poly.entity_id
_entity_poly.type
_entity_poly.pdbx_seq_one_letter_code
_entity_poly.pdbx_strand_id
1 'polypeptide(L)'
;SGRYIFIPAEVGSGAGVFRYDTQTGQHVTLMQGNGSGTRQSDPAAFDPMNDDFARIDPCTWTPWGTIVTGEETTGGRCFEIMNPLSESGPFNVVWRSNIPAMGHEGQRFDANGVFYIVDENNSGSVYKFVPSTAGDLSQGQTFVLSVNAYLGAADQNWNSAINVGQIRRGSATWVPLTDANGVALTAANPFAFVTTTGGRDAADEVNGTPYGRPEDLTIGRLANGNEIVYFTATSENSVYGIELISTVEARVHLFASRDTVNEANGQPIGNQLSSPDNLAIDAFGNIYVIEDQNPGDVFKCTDADGDGVAESIGRFISLGVGGSEPTGFIVDPTDDFRFIVAIQHPSSGNDAVWSIDTRAFPGTGDDLILAAGVNEAPMIVPGESTKSVRAFNDLNFHVASPSGLFVGSTYFFFFDLYLTGLRPVTGAPFLHADLATAVGVVNTAPSILPSLLPSAGANFMGVLPPGLAGISVIFQAAAASANAKNHFVAVSDGVELQIIL
;
A
#
# COMPACT_ATOMS: atom_id res chain seq x y z
N SER A 1 9.03 16.24 1.47
CA SER A 1 7.77 17.03 1.46
C SER A 1 6.72 16.30 0.64
N GLY A 2 5.46 16.20 1.07
CA GLY A 2 4.35 15.61 0.29
C GLY A 2 3.77 16.51 -0.81
N ARG A 3 4.58 17.42 -1.39
CA ARG A 3 4.10 18.45 -2.34
C ARG A 3 3.93 17.92 -3.76
N TYR A 4 4.86 17.11 -4.25
CA TYR A 4 4.88 16.70 -5.65
C TYR A 4 4.56 15.21 -5.78
N ILE A 5 3.65 14.90 -6.68
CA ILE A 5 3.29 13.53 -7.09
C ILE A 5 3.74 13.35 -8.54
N PHE A 6 4.36 12.22 -8.84
CA PHE A 6 4.77 11.85 -10.19
C PHE A 6 3.83 10.79 -10.67
N ILE A 7 3.12 11.10 -11.75
CA ILE A 7 2.05 10.27 -12.26
C ILE A 7 2.52 9.75 -13.61
N PRO A 8 2.73 8.44 -13.73
CA PRO A 8 3.03 7.82 -15.00
C PRO A 8 1.77 7.78 -15.88
N ALA A 9 1.94 7.77 -17.19
CA ALA A 9 0.84 7.70 -18.15
C ALA A 9 0.88 6.36 -18.88
N GLU A 10 -0.01 5.47 -18.49
CA GLU A 10 -0.06 4.08 -18.95
C GLU A 10 -0.86 3.97 -20.27
N VAL A 11 -0.28 4.49 -21.36
CA VAL A 11 -0.89 4.45 -22.70
C VAL A 11 0.00 3.74 -23.71
N GLY A 12 -0.59 3.07 -24.70
CA GLY A 12 0.16 2.26 -25.66
C GLY A 12 1.12 3.04 -26.58
N SER A 13 0.93 4.34 -26.74
CA SER A 13 1.85 5.26 -27.43
C SER A 13 1.71 6.68 -26.87
N GLY A 14 2.78 7.47 -26.93
CA GLY A 14 2.80 8.81 -26.34
C GLY A 14 2.79 8.82 -24.81
N ALA A 15 3.17 7.70 -24.18
CA ALA A 15 3.26 7.58 -22.72
C ALA A 15 4.29 8.56 -22.15
N GLY A 16 4.30 8.71 -20.83
CA GLY A 16 5.20 9.67 -20.19
C GLY A 16 4.98 9.82 -18.70
N VAL A 17 5.52 10.90 -18.15
CA VAL A 17 5.43 11.23 -16.72
C VAL A 17 5.09 12.69 -16.56
N PHE A 18 4.15 12.99 -15.68
CA PHE A 18 3.83 14.35 -15.27
C PHE A 18 3.94 14.52 -13.76
N ARG A 19 4.44 15.69 -13.35
CA ARG A 19 4.50 16.11 -11.95
C ARG A 19 3.27 16.94 -11.62
N TYR A 20 2.50 16.52 -10.63
CA TYR A 20 1.41 17.27 -10.04
C TYR A 20 1.86 17.94 -8.74
N ASP A 21 1.59 19.24 -8.61
CA ASP A 21 1.83 20.02 -7.39
C ASP A 21 0.56 20.09 -6.54
N THR A 22 0.54 19.37 -5.42
CA THR A 22 -0.62 19.28 -4.52
C THR A 22 -0.99 20.60 -3.86
N GLN A 23 -0.13 21.62 -3.91
CA GLN A 23 -0.39 22.95 -3.33
C GLN A 23 -0.97 23.93 -4.34
N THR A 24 -0.56 23.84 -5.61
CA THR A 24 -0.97 24.80 -6.66
C THR A 24 -1.96 24.21 -7.66
N GLY A 25 -2.10 22.88 -7.70
CA GLY A 25 -2.88 22.16 -8.70
C GLY A 25 -2.23 22.14 -10.09
N GLN A 26 -0.97 22.56 -10.22
CA GLN A 26 -0.29 22.62 -11.51
C GLN A 26 0.27 21.26 -11.92
N HIS A 27 0.19 20.98 -13.23
CA HIS A 27 0.82 19.83 -13.87
C HIS A 27 1.99 20.28 -14.73
N VAL A 28 3.12 19.57 -14.64
CA VAL A 28 4.29 19.77 -15.49
C VAL A 28 4.67 18.44 -16.12
N THR A 29 4.62 18.35 -17.44
CA THR A 29 5.07 17.18 -18.20
C THR A 29 6.59 17.09 -18.16
N LEU A 30 7.13 15.99 -17.63
CA LEU A 30 8.57 15.76 -17.49
C LEU A 30 9.14 14.91 -18.64
N MET A 31 8.32 14.00 -19.12
CA MET A 31 8.64 13.02 -20.16
C MET A 31 7.36 12.77 -20.96
N GLN A 32 7.45 12.74 -22.29
CA GLN A 32 6.32 12.48 -23.17
C GLN A 32 6.81 11.89 -24.48
N GLY A 33 6.20 10.78 -24.88
CA GLY A 33 6.49 10.11 -26.13
C GLY A 33 5.93 10.89 -27.32
N ASN A 34 6.56 10.74 -28.48
CA ASN A 34 6.15 11.42 -29.71
C ASN A 34 4.83 10.87 -30.31
N GLY A 35 4.26 9.79 -29.74
CA GLY A 35 2.99 9.19 -30.17
C GLY A 35 3.08 8.34 -31.44
N SER A 36 4.29 8.07 -31.95
CA SER A 36 4.52 7.31 -33.18
C SER A 36 4.28 5.80 -33.06
N GLY A 37 4.20 5.28 -31.83
CA GLY A 37 4.22 3.85 -31.50
C GLY A 37 5.60 3.19 -31.72
N THR A 38 6.61 3.95 -32.12
CA THR A 38 7.96 3.44 -32.43
C THR A 38 8.92 3.77 -31.30
N ARG A 39 9.49 2.73 -30.69
CA ARG A 39 10.44 2.84 -29.58
C ARG A 39 11.85 2.49 -30.05
N GLN A 40 12.84 3.29 -29.66
CA GLN A 40 14.25 3.00 -29.91
C GLN A 40 14.71 1.78 -29.10
N SER A 41 15.38 0.84 -29.77
CA SER A 41 15.98 -0.36 -29.17
C SER A 41 17.50 -0.28 -29.00
N ASP A 42 18.18 0.68 -29.63
CA ASP A 42 19.61 0.96 -29.46
C ASP A 42 19.83 2.18 -28.55
N PRO A 43 20.40 2.00 -27.34
CA PRO A 43 20.71 3.10 -26.42
C PRO A 43 21.61 4.18 -27.03
N ALA A 44 22.49 3.84 -27.98
CA ALA A 44 23.37 4.81 -28.63
C ALA A 44 22.62 5.76 -29.58
N ALA A 45 21.41 5.38 -30.01
CA ALA A 45 20.55 6.14 -30.90
C ALA A 45 19.29 6.67 -30.20
N PHE A 46 19.25 6.62 -28.86
CA PHE A 46 18.16 7.14 -28.05
C PHE A 46 18.16 8.67 -28.02
N ASP A 47 17.00 9.26 -28.32
CA ASP A 47 16.74 10.68 -28.18
C ASP A 47 15.38 10.88 -27.49
N PRO A 48 15.35 11.30 -26.22
CA PRO A 48 14.11 11.42 -25.47
C PRO A 48 13.13 12.44 -26.06
N MET A 49 13.57 13.35 -26.95
CA MET A 49 12.68 14.31 -27.61
C MET A 49 12.01 13.74 -28.88
N ASN A 50 12.60 12.71 -29.48
CA ASN A 50 12.16 12.16 -30.77
C ASN A 50 11.81 10.67 -30.70
N ASP A 51 11.80 10.08 -29.52
CA ASP A 51 11.39 8.69 -29.27
C ASP A 51 9.93 8.60 -28.82
N ASP A 52 9.38 7.40 -28.82
CA ASP A 52 8.10 7.11 -28.17
C ASP A 52 8.28 6.26 -26.92
N PHE A 53 7.25 6.27 -26.07
CA PHE A 53 7.17 5.45 -24.87
C PHE A 53 5.83 4.72 -24.83
N ALA A 54 5.81 3.54 -24.23
CA ALA A 54 4.61 2.73 -24.09
C ALA A 54 4.42 2.26 -22.65
N ARG A 55 3.20 2.42 -22.12
CA ARG A 55 2.76 1.95 -20.80
C ARG A 55 3.77 2.31 -19.71
N ILE A 56 3.97 3.61 -19.51
CA ILE A 56 4.91 4.01 -18.46
C ILE A 56 4.25 3.69 -17.12
N ASP A 57 4.97 2.94 -16.28
CA ASP A 57 4.64 2.57 -14.90
C ASP A 57 5.91 2.01 -14.19
N PRO A 58 6.07 2.10 -12.86
CA PRO A 58 5.61 3.13 -11.93
C PRO A 58 6.58 4.31 -11.92
N CYS A 59 6.34 5.26 -11.00
CA CYS A 59 7.29 6.31 -10.69
C CYS A 59 7.79 6.16 -9.25
N THR A 60 9.11 6.06 -9.07
CA THR A 60 9.72 5.93 -7.74
C THR A 60 10.81 6.98 -7.51
N TRP A 61 10.90 7.48 -6.29
CA TRP A 61 12.01 8.34 -5.89
C TRP A 61 13.27 7.52 -5.69
N THR A 62 14.39 7.99 -6.24
CA THR A 62 15.70 7.50 -5.83
C THR A 62 16.13 8.14 -4.50
N PRO A 63 16.99 7.47 -3.72
CA PRO A 63 17.59 8.07 -2.52
C PRO A 63 18.40 9.36 -2.78
N TRP A 64 18.77 9.64 -4.03
CA TRP A 64 19.53 10.81 -4.45
C TRP A 64 18.70 11.90 -5.14
N GLY A 65 17.37 11.80 -5.12
CA GLY A 65 16.48 12.90 -5.51
C GLY A 65 16.17 12.99 -7.00
N THR A 66 16.24 11.88 -7.72
CA THR A 66 15.75 11.72 -9.10
C THR A 66 14.51 10.82 -9.10
N ILE A 67 13.84 10.70 -10.26
CA ILE A 67 12.69 9.79 -10.43
C ILE A 67 13.07 8.69 -11.41
N VAL A 68 12.82 7.44 -11.05
CA VAL A 68 12.93 6.29 -11.95
C VAL A 68 11.53 5.85 -12.37
N THR A 69 11.40 5.45 -13.63
CA THR A 69 10.18 4.91 -14.20
C THR A 69 10.47 3.84 -15.25
N GLY A 70 9.51 2.98 -15.57
CA GLY A 70 9.67 1.87 -16.50
C GLY A 70 8.60 1.87 -17.59
N GLU A 71 8.83 1.09 -18.65
CA GLU A 71 7.76 0.66 -19.55
C GLU A 71 7.27 -0.72 -19.13
N GLU A 72 6.00 -0.81 -18.79
CA GLU A 72 5.29 -2.03 -18.45
C GLU A 72 4.80 -2.71 -19.74
N THR A 73 5.75 -3.21 -20.52
CA THR A 73 5.44 -3.94 -21.76
C THR A 73 6.59 -4.83 -22.18
N THR A 74 6.38 -5.65 -23.21
CA THR A 74 7.43 -6.51 -23.78
C THR A 74 8.67 -5.69 -24.12
N GLY A 75 9.80 -6.11 -23.56
CA GLY A 75 11.10 -5.47 -23.75
C GLY A 75 11.14 -4.03 -23.24
N GLY A 76 10.34 -3.72 -22.23
CA GLY A 76 10.27 -2.40 -21.64
C GLY A 76 11.63 -1.86 -21.19
N ARG A 77 11.74 -0.54 -21.21
CA ARG A 77 12.94 0.21 -20.89
C ARG A 77 12.77 0.91 -19.55
N CYS A 78 13.86 1.08 -18.82
CA CYS A 78 13.89 1.83 -17.56
C CYS A 78 14.52 3.22 -17.79
N PHE A 79 13.88 4.27 -17.28
CA PHE A 79 14.31 5.65 -17.43
C PHE A 79 14.51 6.33 -16.08
N GLU A 80 15.46 7.27 -16.03
CA GLU A 80 15.66 8.16 -14.89
C GLU A 80 15.52 9.62 -15.33
N ILE A 81 14.65 10.36 -14.64
CA ILE A 81 14.46 11.79 -14.80
C ILE A 81 15.36 12.48 -13.78
N MET A 82 16.43 13.10 -14.27
CA MET A 82 17.51 13.62 -13.41
C MET A 82 17.16 14.93 -12.70
N ASN A 83 16.28 15.75 -13.28
CA ASN A 83 15.88 17.04 -12.72
C ASN A 83 14.35 17.14 -12.51
N PRO A 84 13.75 16.23 -11.73
CA PRO A 84 12.29 16.11 -11.64
C PRO A 84 11.61 17.33 -11.00
N LEU A 85 12.36 18.16 -10.27
CA LEU A 85 11.88 19.37 -9.60
C LEU A 85 12.09 20.66 -10.39
N SER A 86 12.70 20.62 -11.58
CA SER A 86 12.81 21.84 -12.41
C SER A 86 11.43 22.39 -12.77
N GLU A 87 11.25 23.71 -12.79
CA GLU A 87 9.97 24.35 -13.15
C GLU A 87 9.67 24.23 -14.64
N SER A 88 10.69 24.29 -15.48
CA SER A 88 10.57 24.33 -16.95
C SER A 88 11.60 23.46 -17.69
N GLY A 89 12.34 22.63 -16.96
CA GLY A 89 13.39 21.78 -17.50
C GLY A 89 14.77 22.47 -17.58
N PRO A 90 15.73 21.88 -18.31
CA PRO A 90 15.63 20.54 -18.91
C PRO A 90 15.52 19.46 -17.82
N PHE A 91 14.59 18.52 -18.01
CA PHE A 91 14.35 17.44 -17.05
C PHE A 91 15.40 16.33 -17.12
N ASN A 92 16.13 16.25 -18.24
CA ASN A 92 17.23 15.30 -18.48
C ASN A 92 16.78 13.85 -18.27
N VAL A 93 15.99 13.32 -19.21
CA VAL A 93 15.56 11.91 -19.21
C VAL A 93 16.70 11.04 -19.73
N VAL A 94 17.11 10.06 -18.94
CA VAL A 94 18.20 9.13 -19.26
C VAL A 94 17.64 7.71 -19.34
N TRP A 95 17.88 7.00 -20.43
CA TRP A 95 17.63 5.56 -20.49
C TRP A 95 18.71 4.81 -19.70
N ARG A 96 18.30 4.08 -18.66
CA ARG A 96 19.16 3.18 -17.87
C ARG A 96 19.25 1.82 -18.55
N SER A 97 19.95 1.76 -19.68
CA SER A 97 20.06 0.56 -20.52
C SER A 97 20.85 -0.61 -19.93
N ASN A 98 21.44 -0.44 -18.73
CA ASN A 98 22.06 -1.52 -17.95
C ASN A 98 21.11 -2.11 -16.90
N ILE A 99 19.85 -1.68 -16.90
CA ILE A 99 18.74 -2.38 -16.25
C ILE A 99 18.12 -3.31 -17.31
N PRO A 100 17.87 -4.60 -16.99
CA PRO A 100 17.40 -5.55 -17.98
C PRO A 100 16.03 -5.18 -18.57
N ALA A 101 15.80 -5.62 -19.81
CA ALA A 101 14.57 -5.39 -20.55
C ALA A 101 13.44 -6.32 -20.07
N MET A 102 12.37 -5.76 -19.51
CA MET A 102 11.22 -6.52 -19.00
C MET A 102 9.95 -5.66 -18.97
N GLY A 103 8.81 -6.22 -18.60
CA GLY A 103 7.62 -5.42 -18.29
C GLY A 103 7.82 -4.79 -16.91
N HIS A 104 8.34 -3.57 -16.87
CA HIS A 104 8.71 -2.93 -15.61
C HIS A 104 7.46 -2.46 -14.87
N GLU A 105 7.23 -3.04 -13.70
CA GLU A 105 6.23 -2.55 -12.75
C GLU A 105 6.95 -2.11 -11.47
N GLY A 106 6.50 -2.50 -10.28
CA GLY A 106 7.03 -2.16 -8.96
C GLY A 106 8.54 -1.92 -8.89
N GLN A 107 8.89 -0.74 -8.36
CA GLN A 107 10.27 -0.24 -8.30
C GLN A 107 10.54 0.42 -6.95
N ARG A 108 11.55 -0.03 -6.19
CA ARG A 108 11.99 0.61 -4.94
C ARG A 108 13.47 0.44 -4.67
N PHE A 109 13.99 1.31 -3.80
CA PHE A 109 15.37 1.29 -3.34
C PHE A 109 15.44 0.92 -1.87
N ASP A 110 16.33 -0.01 -1.51
CA ASP A 110 16.64 -0.26 -0.10
C ASP A 110 17.49 0.88 0.51
N ALA A 111 17.76 0.79 1.81
CA ALA A 111 18.58 1.77 2.51
C ALA A 111 20.03 1.88 1.98
N ASN A 112 20.52 0.91 1.21
CA ASN A 112 21.86 0.89 0.62
C ASN A 112 21.87 1.39 -0.84
N GLY A 113 20.70 1.73 -1.39
CA GLY A 113 20.56 2.14 -2.79
C GLY A 113 20.58 0.99 -3.79
N VAL A 114 20.32 -0.25 -3.34
CA VAL A 114 20.04 -1.39 -4.22
C VAL A 114 18.64 -1.21 -4.80
N PHE A 115 18.53 -1.36 -6.11
CA PHE A 115 17.29 -1.15 -6.85
C PHE A 115 16.56 -2.48 -7.06
N TYR A 116 15.35 -2.60 -6.54
CA TYR A 116 14.49 -3.78 -6.69
C TYR A 116 13.42 -3.49 -7.74
N ILE A 117 13.19 -4.48 -8.60
CA ILE A 117 12.30 -4.37 -9.75
C ILE A 117 11.60 -5.70 -9.95
N VAL A 118 10.36 -5.67 -10.43
CA VAL A 118 9.66 -6.87 -10.87
C VAL A 118 9.34 -6.84 -12.36
N ASP A 119 8.96 -8.00 -12.88
CA ASP A 119 8.57 -8.19 -14.26
C ASP A 119 7.10 -8.61 -14.35
N GLU A 120 6.24 -7.75 -14.88
CA GLU A 120 4.80 -7.98 -14.92
C GLU A 120 4.41 -9.04 -15.95
N ASN A 121 4.49 -10.30 -15.53
CA ASN A 121 4.07 -11.41 -16.35
C ASN A 121 3.72 -12.65 -15.53
N ASN A 122 2.94 -13.55 -16.12
CA ASN A 122 2.63 -14.84 -15.50
C ASN A 122 3.84 -15.78 -15.36
N SER A 123 4.98 -15.51 -15.98
CA SER A 123 6.27 -16.16 -15.64
C SER A 123 7.31 -15.18 -15.11
N GLY A 124 6.87 -13.99 -14.69
CA GLY A 124 7.75 -12.91 -14.21
C GLY A 124 8.46 -13.28 -12.91
N SER A 125 9.62 -12.67 -12.69
CA SER A 125 10.46 -12.87 -11.50
C SER A 125 10.68 -11.55 -10.75
N VAL A 126 11.29 -11.63 -9.57
CA VAL A 126 11.78 -10.46 -8.83
C VAL A 126 13.28 -10.31 -9.04
N TYR A 127 13.71 -9.09 -9.34
CA TYR A 127 15.09 -8.74 -9.65
C TYR A 127 15.64 -7.74 -8.65
N LYS A 128 16.97 -7.70 -8.56
CA LYS A 128 17.66 -6.55 -7.96
C LYS A 128 18.85 -6.14 -8.80
N PHE A 129 19.11 -4.85 -8.83
CA PHE A 129 20.27 -4.22 -9.43
C PHE A 129 21.08 -3.54 -8.34
N VAL A 130 22.34 -3.92 -8.21
CA VAL A 130 23.30 -3.34 -7.27
C VAL A 130 24.21 -2.37 -8.04
N PRO A 131 24.07 -1.05 -7.85
CA PRO A 131 24.94 -0.08 -8.51
C PRO A 131 26.41 -0.30 -8.15
N SER A 132 27.29 -0.20 -9.15
CA SER A 132 28.74 -0.25 -8.94
C SER A 132 29.24 0.97 -8.14
N THR A 133 28.56 2.10 -8.32
CA THR A 133 28.76 3.33 -7.57
C THR A 133 27.43 3.75 -6.95
N ALA A 134 27.41 3.94 -5.63
CA ALA A 134 26.21 4.37 -4.92
C ALA A 134 25.68 5.67 -5.54
N GLY A 135 24.39 5.68 -5.90
CA GLY A 135 23.76 6.83 -6.54
C GLY A 135 23.87 6.91 -8.07
N ASP A 136 24.45 5.91 -8.73
CA ASP A 136 24.56 5.90 -10.19
C ASP A 136 24.09 4.57 -10.80
N LEU A 137 22.93 4.62 -11.48
CA LEU A 137 22.36 3.49 -12.21
C LEU A 137 23.00 3.26 -13.58
N SER A 138 24.06 4.00 -13.93
CA SER A 138 24.74 3.82 -15.21
C SER A 138 25.48 2.49 -15.32
N GLN A 139 25.90 1.85 -14.22
CA GLN A 139 26.57 0.55 -14.22
C GLN A 139 26.38 -0.20 -12.90
N GLY A 140 26.27 -1.53 -12.97
CA GLY A 140 26.10 -2.37 -11.78
C GLY A 140 25.84 -3.83 -12.14
N GLN A 141 25.46 -4.59 -11.13
CA GLN A 141 25.19 -6.02 -11.24
C GLN A 141 23.72 -6.32 -11.05
N THR A 142 23.16 -7.16 -11.93
CA THR A 142 21.77 -7.61 -11.85
C THR A 142 21.72 -9.03 -11.33
N PHE A 143 20.74 -9.30 -10.48
CA PHE A 143 20.40 -10.62 -9.97
C PHE A 143 18.90 -10.88 -10.13
N VAL A 144 18.52 -12.16 -10.20
CA VAL A 144 17.15 -12.63 -10.07
C VAL A 144 17.00 -13.46 -8.80
N LEU A 145 15.82 -13.43 -8.19
CA LEU A 145 15.49 -14.26 -7.04
C LEU A 145 15.23 -15.72 -7.48
N SER A 146 15.91 -16.67 -6.85
CA SER A 146 15.67 -18.10 -7.03
C SER A 146 15.43 -18.77 -5.68
N VAL A 147 14.25 -19.35 -5.49
CA VAL A 147 13.93 -20.17 -4.31
C VAL A 147 14.65 -21.51 -4.43
N ASN A 148 15.47 -21.85 -3.44
CA ASN A 148 16.40 -22.97 -3.54
C ASN A 148 15.70 -24.33 -3.70
N ALA A 149 14.46 -24.45 -3.23
CA ALA A 149 13.64 -25.66 -3.32
C ALA A 149 12.72 -25.70 -4.55
N TYR A 150 12.76 -24.68 -5.42
CA TYR A 150 11.96 -24.64 -6.63
C TYR A 150 12.53 -25.59 -7.69
N LEU A 151 11.72 -26.56 -8.14
CA LEU A 151 12.09 -27.59 -9.11
C LEU A 151 11.18 -27.56 -10.36
N GLY A 152 10.48 -26.45 -10.58
CA GLY A 152 9.62 -26.26 -11.74
C GLY A 152 10.39 -25.85 -13.00
N ALA A 153 9.70 -25.20 -13.92
CA ALA A 153 10.29 -24.59 -15.12
C ALA A 153 10.05 -23.08 -15.10
N ALA A 154 11.15 -22.31 -15.00
CA ALA A 154 11.13 -20.86 -14.93
C ALA A 154 10.52 -20.21 -16.19
N ASP A 155 10.79 -20.80 -17.37
CA ASP A 155 10.30 -20.37 -18.68
C ASP A 155 8.80 -20.60 -18.94
N GLN A 156 8.06 -21.10 -17.93
CA GLN A 156 6.64 -21.33 -18.02
C GLN A 156 5.88 -20.53 -16.98
N ASN A 157 4.61 -20.23 -17.28
CA ASN A 157 3.72 -19.56 -16.34
C ASN A 157 3.71 -20.26 -14.98
N TRP A 158 3.56 -19.48 -13.92
CA TRP A 158 3.46 -19.92 -12.53
C TRP A 158 2.39 -21.02 -12.33
N ASN A 159 1.32 -20.97 -13.11
CA ASN A 159 0.18 -21.92 -13.07
C ASN A 159 0.27 -23.03 -14.14
N SER A 160 1.40 -23.17 -14.83
CA SER A 160 1.63 -24.29 -15.75
C SER A 160 1.63 -25.61 -14.99
N ALA A 161 1.35 -26.72 -15.68
CA ALA A 161 1.27 -28.05 -15.06
C ALA A 161 2.55 -28.48 -14.33
N ILE A 162 3.72 -27.98 -14.76
CA ILE A 162 5.01 -28.28 -14.11
C ILE A 162 5.26 -27.41 -12.87
N ASN A 163 4.69 -26.20 -12.83
CA ASN A 163 4.87 -25.23 -11.76
C ASN A 163 3.81 -25.34 -10.66
N VAL A 164 2.61 -25.82 -10.97
CA VAL A 164 1.57 -26.08 -9.97
C VAL A 164 2.10 -27.06 -8.90
N GLY A 165 2.03 -26.63 -7.64
CA GLY A 165 2.48 -27.41 -6.48
C GLY A 165 3.99 -27.35 -6.20
N GLN A 166 4.77 -26.63 -7.01
CA GLN A 166 6.19 -26.40 -6.72
C GLN A 166 6.37 -25.45 -5.54
N ILE A 167 7.48 -25.62 -4.81
CA ILE A 167 7.83 -24.75 -3.70
C ILE A 167 8.43 -23.45 -4.25
N ARG A 168 7.73 -22.33 -4.03
CA ARG A 168 8.16 -20.97 -4.42
C ARG A 168 8.30 -20.03 -3.21
N ARG A 169 8.54 -20.62 -2.04
CA ARG A 169 8.78 -19.90 -0.79
C ARG A 169 9.84 -20.59 0.06
N GLY A 170 10.37 -19.91 1.07
CA GLY A 170 11.45 -20.40 1.93
C GLY A 170 12.82 -19.83 1.54
N SER A 171 13.89 -20.55 1.86
CA SER A 171 15.26 -20.12 1.55
C SER A 171 15.45 -19.88 0.05
N ALA A 172 16.05 -18.74 -0.27
CA ALA A 172 16.26 -18.28 -1.63
C ALA A 172 17.66 -17.66 -1.79
N THR A 173 18.09 -17.55 -3.03
CA THR A 173 19.37 -16.99 -3.44
C THR A 173 19.15 -15.96 -4.53
N TRP A 174 19.86 -14.85 -4.45
CA TRP A 174 19.99 -13.89 -5.54
C TRP A 174 21.04 -14.40 -6.52
N VAL A 175 20.60 -14.89 -7.68
CA VAL A 175 21.45 -15.49 -8.71
C VAL A 175 21.84 -14.41 -9.72
N PRO A 176 23.14 -14.20 -10.01
CA PRO A 176 23.57 -13.14 -10.90
C PRO A 176 23.20 -13.42 -12.36
N LEU A 177 22.63 -12.42 -13.03
CA LEU A 177 22.41 -12.39 -14.48
C LEU A 177 23.58 -11.72 -15.21
N THR A 178 24.26 -10.81 -14.52
CA THR A 178 25.42 -10.08 -15.02
C THR A 178 26.59 -10.15 -14.04
N ASP A 179 27.79 -9.82 -14.51
CA ASP A 179 28.93 -9.52 -13.65
C ASP A 179 28.83 -8.11 -13.05
N ALA A 180 29.81 -7.73 -12.23
CA ALA A 180 29.85 -6.43 -11.55
C ALA A 180 29.93 -5.21 -12.50
N ASN A 181 30.30 -5.42 -13.76
CA ASN A 181 30.38 -4.36 -14.78
C ASN A 181 29.14 -4.33 -15.69
N GLY A 182 28.12 -5.14 -15.39
CA GLY A 182 26.93 -5.26 -16.21
C GLY A 182 27.12 -6.11 -17.46
N VAL A 183 28.12 -6.98 -17.52
CA VAL A 183 28.28 -7.93 -18.63
C VAL A 183 27.44 -9.17 -18.37
N ALA A 184 26.62 -9.58 -19.35
CA ALA A 184 25.77 -10.77 -19.25
C ALA A 184 26.59 -12.04 -18.94
N LEU A 185 26.10 -12.83 -17.98
CA LEU A 185 26.62 -14.16 -17.65
C LEU A 185 25.81 -15.29 -18.31
N THR A 186 24.60 -14.95 -18.75
CA THR A 186 23.64 -15.80 -19.47
C THR A 186 23.94 -15.81 -20.97
N ALA A 187 23.43 -16.82 -21.69
CA ALA A 187 23.47 -16.84 -23.14
C ALA A 187 22.41 -15.89 -23.73
N ALA A 188 21.24 -15.79 -23.11
CA ALA A 188 20.28 -14.72 -23.35
C ALA A 188 20.87 -13.35 -22.98
N ASN A 189 20.61 -12.34 -23.80
CA ASN A 189 21.03 -10.97 -23.50
C ASN A 189 19.97 -10.27 -22.62
N PRO A 190 20.27 -9.96 -21.35
CA PRO A 190 19.34 -9.25 -20.46
C PRO A 190 18.93 -7.88 -20.98
N PHE A 191 19.73 -7.27 -21.86
CA PHE A 191 19.52 -5.93 -22.43
C PHE A 191 18.99 -5.96 -23.86
N ALA A 192 18.19 -6.97 -24.20
CA ALA A 192 17.49 -7.05 -25.48
C ALA A 192 16.08 -6.41 -25.35
N PHE A 193 15.97 -5.15 -25.78
CA PHE A 193 14.80 -4.29 -25.58
C PHE A 193 13.79 -4.30 -26.74
N VAL A 194 12.59 -3.80 -26.46
CA VAL A 194 11.45 -3.50 -27.34
C VAL A 194 10.76 -4.70 -28.00
N THR A 195 11.51 -5.65 -28.55
CA THR A 195 10.96 -6.76 -29.34
C THR A 195 11.09 -8.13 -28.68
N THR A 196 11.72 -8.20 -27.51
CA THR A 196 12.03 -9.43 -26.77
C THR A 196 11.89 -9.20 -25.27
N THR A 197 11.94 -10.27 -24.48
CA THR A 197 11.88 -10.24 -23.01
C THR A 197 13.26 -10.51 -22.41
N GLY A 198 14.29 -9.77 -22.85
CA GLY A 198 15.69 -10.12 -22.58
C GLY A 198 16.02 -10.42 -21.11
N GLY A 199 15.52 -9.59 -20.19
CA GLY A 199 15.70 -9.78 -18.74
C GLY A 199 15.06 -11.06 -18.22
N ARG A 200 13.85 -11.37 -18.69
CA ARG A 200 13.13 -12.61 -18.36
C ARG A 200 13.80 -13.84 -18.95
N ASP A 201 14.17 -13.78 -20.22
CA ASP A 201 14.86 -14.88 -20.90
C ASP A 201 16.19 -15.23 -20.18
N ALA A 202 16.91 -14.21 -19.70
CA ALA A 202 18.10 -14.39 -18.87
C ALA A 202 17.80 -14.98 -17.48
N ALA A 203 16.72 -14.53 -16.82
CA ALA A 203 16.27 -15.11 -15.55
C ALA A 203 15.89 -16.59 -15.68
N ASP A 204 15.21 -16.96 -16.76
CA ASP A 204 14.76 -18.32 -17.03
C ASP A 204 15.95 -19.29 -17.14
N GLU A 205 17.04 -18.87 -17.80
CA GLU A 205 18.27 -19.66 -17.95
C GLU A 205 18.94 -20.01 -16.60
N VAL A 206 18.77 -19.16 -15.59
CA VAL A 206 19.38 -19.35 -14.26
C VAL A 206 18.37 -19.79 -13.20
N ASN A 207 17.19 -20.25 -13.62
CA ASN A 207 16.13 -20.74 -12.75
C ASN A 207 15.61 -19.66 -11.77
N GLY A 208 15.39 -18.44 -12.27
CA GLY A 208 14.59 -17.43 -11.57
C GLY A 208 13.21 -17.99 -11.22
N THR A 209 12.73 -17.77 -10.00
CA THR A 209 11.45 -18.35 -9.58
C THR A 209 10.29 -17.55 -10.17
N PRO A 210 9.41 -18.16 -10.99
CA PRO A 210 8.32 -17.45 -11.62
C PRO A 210 7.16 -17.22 -10.64
N TYR A 211 6.59 -16.03 -10.71
CA TYR A 211 5.40 -15.61 -9.98
C TYR A 211 4.33 -15.13 -10.96
N GLY A 212 3.08 -15.15 -10.51
CA GLY A 212 1.93 -14.81 -11.31
C GLY A 212 1.69 -13.32 -11.35
N ARG A 213 2.28 -12.68 -12.36
CA ARG A 213 2.15 -11.25 -12.63
C ARG A 213 2.58 -10.41 -11.42
N PRO A 214 3.88 -10.40 -11.08
CA PRO A 214 4.42 -9.46 -10.10
C PRO A 214 4.14 -8.02 -10.52
N GLU A 215 3.46 -7.24 -9.67
CA GLU A 215 3.10 -5.85 -9.98
C GLU A 215 3.87 -4.86 -9.11
N ASP A 216 3.34 -4.30 -8.01
CA ASP A 216 4.14 -3.37 -7.21
C ASP A 216 5.03 -4.08 -6.16
N LEU A 217 5.98 -3.32 -5.63
CA LEU A 217 6.77 -3.72 -4.48
C LEU A 217 7.00 -2.54 -3.52
N THR A 218 7.18 -2.87 -2.25
CA THR A 218 7.51 -1.90 -1.19
C THR A 218 8.55 -2.48 -0.24
N ILE A 219 9.28 -1.64 0.50
CA ILE A 219 10.35 -2.07 1.40
C ILE A 219 9.98 -1.72 2.84
N GLY A 220 9.97 -2.74 3.68
CA GLY A 220 9.75 -2.64 5.11
C GLY A 220 10.94 -3.16 5.92
N ARG A 221 10.70 -3.36 7.22
CA ARG A 221 11.69 -3.92 8.14
C ARG A 221 10.99 -4.84 9.13
N LEU A 222 11.58 -6.02 9.32
CA LEU A 222 11.11 -7.03 10.26
C LEU A 222 11.54 -6.71 11.70
N ALA A 223 10.89 -7.32 12.68
CA ALA A 223 11.22 -7.20 14.10
C ALA A 223 12.65 -7.67 14.41
N ASN A 224 13.21 -8.57 13.60
CA ASN A 224 14.60 -9.03 13.72
C ASN A 224 15.64 -8.02 13.19
N GLY A 225 15.19 -6.91 12.58
CA GLY A 225 16.01 -5.83 12.03
C GLY A 225 16.38 -5.99 10.56
N ASN A 226 16.07 -7.11 9.92
CA ASN A 226 16.30 -7.32 8.49
C ASN A 226 15.32 -6.48 7.67
N GLU A 227 15.81 -5.94 6.54
CA GLU A 227 14.93 -5.36 5.52
C GLU A 227 14.15 -6.48 4.80
N ILE A 228 12.94 -6.16 4.37
CA ILE A 228 12.06 -7.06 3.63
C ILE A 228 11.47 -6.34 2.42
N VAL A 229 11.50 -6.99 1.26
CA VAL A 229 10.86 -6.50 0.05
C VAL A 229 9.52 -7.20 -0.10
N TYR A 230 8.42 -6.50 0.10
CA TYR A 230 7.08 -7.02 -0.20
C TYR A 230 6.76 -6.78 -1.66
N PHE A 231 6.12 -7.75 -2.32
CA PHE A 231 5.64 -7.60 -3.70
C PHE A 231 4.31 -8.32 -3.88
N THR A 232 3.46 -7.79 -4.75
CA THR A 232 2.22 -8.44 -5.14
C THR A 232 2.46 -9.50 -6.21
N ALA A 233 1.67 -10.56 -6.20
CA ALA A 233 1.55 -11.49 -7.30
C ALA A 233 0.08 -11.55 -7.69
N THR A 234 -0.30 -10.70 -8.62
CA THR A 234 -1.67 -10.29 -8.87
C THR A 234 -2.52 -11.45 -9.34
N SER A 235 -1.99 -12.25 -10.27
CA SER A 235 -2.67 -13.45 -10.77
C SER A 235 -2.81 -14.55 -9.71
N GLU A 236 -2.06 -14.46 -8.61
CA GLU A 236 -2.10 -15.40 -7.49
C GLU A 236 -3.00 -14.94 -6.35
N ASN A 237 -3.53 -13.71 -6.38
CA ASN A 237 -4.28 -13.11 -5.27
C ASN A 237 -3.48 -13.14 -3.95
N SER A 238 -2.18 -12.89 -4.06
CA SER A 238 -1.23 -13.06 -2.96
C SER A 238 -0.22 -11.92 -2.93
N VAL A 239 0.30 -11.65 -1.74
CA VAL A 239 1.42 -10.76 -1.49
C VAL A 239 2.51 -11.60 -0.85
N TYR A 240 3.73 -11.45 -1.34
CA TYR A 240 4.91 -12.16 -0.85
C TYR A 240 5.87 -11.17 -0.19
N GLY A 241 6.75 -11.67 0.66
CA GLY A 241 7.82 -10.90 1.29
C GLY A 241 9.16 -11.58 1.10
N ILE A 242 10.20 -10.82 0.72
CA ILE A 242 11.57 -11.31 0.54
C ILE A 242 12.43 -10.70 1.64
N GLU A 243 12.63 -11.44 2.72
CA GLU A 243 13.53 -11.07 3.79
C GLU A 243 14.98 -11.12 3.29
N LEU A 244 15.69 -10.00 3.46
CA LEU A 244 17.08 -9.84 3.03
C LEU A 244 18.01 -10.31 4.15
N ILE A 245 18.60 -11.51 3.98
CA ILE A 245 19.50 -12.12 4.99
C ILE A 245 20.95 -11.65 4.77
N SER A 246 21.36 -11.56 3.50
CA SER A 246 22.65 -11.00 3.11
C SER A 246 22.57 -10.44 1.69
N THR A 247 23.71 -10.04 1.12
CA THR A 247 23.77 -9.61 -0.28
C THR A 247 23.45 -10.75 -1.27
N VAL A 248 23.47 -12.01 -0.84
CA VAL A 248 23.23 -13.19 -1.69
C VAL A 248 22.04 -14.01 -1.20
N GLU A 249 21.91 -14.19 0.12
CA GLU A 249 20.88 -15.05 0.71
C GLU A 249 19.62 -14.25 1.04
N ALA A 250 18.47 -14.88 0.83
CA ALA A 250 17.16 -14.32 1.14
C ALA A 250 16.22 -15.41 1.65
N ARG A 251 15.06 -15.00 2.17
CA ARG A 251 13.97 -15.89 2.52
C ARG A 251 12.65 -15.34 2.04
N VAL A 252 11.88 -16.15 1.32
CA VAL A 252 10.58 -15.78 0.78
C VAL A 252 9.47 -16.25 1.72
N HIS A 253 8.61 -15.32 2.11
CA HIS A 253 7.43 -15.50 2.95
C HIS A 253 6.17 -15.28 2.12
N LEU A 254 5.07 -15.94 2.47
CA LEU A 254 3.74 -15.56 1.98
C LEU A 254 3.20 -14.55 2.99
N PHE A 255 3.17 -13.27 2.62
CA PHE A 255 2.77 -12.20 3.51
C PHE A 255 1.25 -12.20 3.70
N ALA A 256 0.49 -12.13 2.61
CA ALA A 256 -0.96 -12.14 2.64
C ALA A 256 -1.54 -12.93 1.45
N SER A 257 -2.72 -13.51 1.63
CA SER A 257 -3.47 -14.19 0.56
C SER A 257 -4.95 -14.24 0.91
N ARG A 258 -5.74 -14.93 0.08
CA ARG A 258 -7.15 -15.23 0.39
C ARG A 258 -7.35 -16.06 1.68
N ASP A 259 -6.30 -16.68 2.18
CA ASP A 259 -6.32 -17.43 3.45
C ASP A 259 -6.03 -16.55 4.67
N THR A 260 -5.57 -15.31 4.49
CA THR A 260 -5.31 -14.36 5.59
C THR A 260 -6.60 -14.05 6.34
N VAL A 261 -6.50 -13.97 7.67
CA VAL A 261 -7.65 -13.76 8.55
C VAL A 261 -8.24 -12.37 8.33
N ASN A 262 -9.52 -12.32 8.01
CA ASN A 262 -10.26 -11.09 7.89
C ASN A 262 -10.53 -10.50 9.28
N GLU A 263 -10.06 -9.26 9.51
CA GLU A 263 -10.32 -8.51 10.75
C GLU A 263 -11.82 -8.38 11.03
N ALA A 264 -12.66 -8.37 9.98
CA ALA A 264 -14.11 -8.23 10.07
C ALA A 264 -14.78 -9.32 10.91
N ASN A 265 -14.29 -10.56 10.81
CA ASN A 265 -15.04 -11.74 11.25
C ASN A 265 -14.18 -12.94 11.67
N GLY A 266 -12.85 -12.83 11.61
CA GLY A 266 -11.92 -13.89 12.00
C GLY A 266 -11.90 -15.10 11.07
N GLN A 267 -12.50 -15.03 9.88
CA GLN A 267 -12.45 -16.06 8.83
C GLN A 267 -11.47 -15.67 7.73
N PRO A 268 -11.01 -16.58 6.86
CA PRO A 268 -10.25 -16.21 5.66
C PRO A 268 -10.95 -15.10 4.86
N ILE A 269 -10.19 -14.10 4.40
CA ILE A 269 -10.71 -12.98 3.57
C ILE A 269 -11.35 -13.47 2.28
N GLY A 270 -10.88 -14.61 1.75
CA GLY A 270 -11.48 -15.32 0.62
C GLY A 270 -11.48 -14.45 -0.64
N ASN A 271 -12.54 -14.56 -1.43
CA ASN A 271 -12.69 -13.82 -2.69
C ASN A 271 -12.93 -12.31 -2.52
N GLN A 272 -12.90 -11.78 -1.28
CA GLN A 272 -12.93 -10.33 -1.09
C GLN A 272 -11.61 -9.70 -1.52
N LEU A 273 -10.49 -10.41 -1.35
CA LEU A 273 -9.19 -10.01 -1.91
C LEU A 273 -9.03 -10.64 -3.30
N SER A 274 -8.82 -9.83 -4.33
CA SER A 274 -8.65 -10.25 -5.71
C SER A 274 -7.72 -9.30 -6.46
N SER A 275 -6.79 -9.83 -7.25
CA SER A 275 -5.81 -9.04 -8.00
C SER A 275 -5.14 -7.93 -7.18
N PRO A 276 -4.43 -8.24 -6.08
CA PRO A 276 -3.61 -7.26 -5.41
C PRO A 276 -2.53 -6.78 -6.38
N ASP A 277 -2.44 -5.48 -6.59
CA ASP A 277 -1.56 -4.82 -7.56
C ASP A 277 -0.54 -3.95 -6.82
N ASN A 278 -0.96 -2.82 -6.24
CA ASN A 278 -0.03 -1.90 -5.60
C ASN A 278 0.21 -2.16 -4.11
N LEU A 279 1.31 -1.63 -3.58
CA LEU A 279 1.66 -1.69 -2.16
C LEU A 279 2.12 -0.35 -1.59
N ALA A 280 1.69 -0.06 -0.37
CA ALA A 280 2.21 1.04 0.42
C ALA A 280 2.48 0.63 1.86
N ILE A 281 3.39 1.34 2.53
CA ILE A 281 3.66 1.18 3.97
C ILE A 281 3.53 2.55 4.62
N ASP A 282 2.82 2.62 5.74
CA ASP A 282 2.75 3.85 6.54
C ASP A 282 3.89 3.97 7.56
N ALA A 283 3.96 5.10 8.25
CA ALA A 283 4.97 5.37 9.27
C ALA A 283 4.89 4.42 10.49
N PHE A 284 3.79 3.68 10.65
CA PHE A 284 3.55 2.75 11.74
C PHE A 284 3.84 1.29 11.35
N GLY A 285 4.19 1.03 10.08
CA GLY A 285 4.49 -0.30 9.57
C GLY A 285 3.26 -1.06 9.07
N ASN A 286 2.09 -0.44 9.00
CA ASN A 286 0.93 -1.07 8.37
C ASN A 286 1.15 -1.14 6.85
N ILE A 287 0.77 -2.27 6.26
CA ILE A 287 0.97 -2.52 4.83
C ILE A 287 -0.39 -2.44 4.15
N TYR A 288 -0.49 -1.59 3.14
CA TYR A 288 -1.71 -1.42 2.35
C TYR A 288 -1.56 -2.18 1.05
N VAL A 289 -2.58 -2.97 0.72
CA VAL A 289 -2.69 -3.75 -0.51
C VAL A 289 -3.81 -3.15 -1.35
N ILE A 290 -3.49 -2.77 -2.58
CA ILE A 290 -4.39 -2.03 -3.47
C ILE A 290 -4.72 -2.93 -4.65
N GLU A 291 -6.00 -3.07 -5.00
CA GLU A 291 -6.41 -4.01 -6.04
C GLU A 291 -6.54 -3.39 -7.44
N ASP A 292 -6.07 -4.11 -8.46
CA ASP A 292 -6.49 -4.01 -9.86
C ASP A 292 -7.84 -4.75 -10.02
N GLN A 293 -8.92 -4.07 -9.65
CA GLN A 293 -10.29 -4.57 -9.74
C GLN A 293 -11.27 -3.49 -10.18
N ASN A 294 -12.47 -3.91 -10.56
CA ASN A 294 -13.52 -3.04 -11.06
C ASN A 294 -14.86 -3.29 -10.34
N PRO A 295 -15.19 -2.52 -9.28
CA PRO A 295 -14.35 -1.53 -8.61
C PRO A 295 -13.27 -2.16 -7.73
N GLY A 296 -12.13 -1.50 -7.62
CA GLY A 296 -11.06 -1.89 -6.69
C GLY A 296 -11.23 -1.37 -5.28
N ASP A 297 -10.73 -2.16 -4.33
CA ASP A 297 -10.66 -1.83 -2.92
C ASP A 297 -9.20 -1.65 -2.46
N VAL A 298 -9.01 -0.96 -1.33
CA VAL A 298 -7.73 -0.92 -0.61
C VAL A 298 -7.89 -1.68 0.68
N PHE A 299 -6.98 -2.62 0.94
CA PHE A 299 -6.89 -3.39 2.17
C PHE A 299 -5.73 -2.91 3.02
N LYS A 300 -5.88 -3.04 4.34
CA LYS A 300 -4.83 -2.87 5.33
C LYS A 300 -4.50 -4.24 5.89
N CYS A 301 -3.23 -4.60 5.88
CA CYS A 301 -2.69 -5.79 6.53
C CYS A 301 -1.97 -5.39 7.82
N THR A 302 -2.14 -6.20 8.84
CA THR A 302 -1.47 -6.08 10.14
C THR A 302 -0.50 -7.25 10.30
N ASP A 303 0.78 -6.94 10.47
CA ASP A 303 1.88 -7.85 10.83
C ASP A 303 2.36 -7.46 12.24
N ALA A 304 1.64 -7.95 13.24
CA ALA A 304 1.72 -7.54 14.63
C ALA A 304 3.02 -7.99 15.31
N ASP A 305 3.57 -9.14 14.91
CA ASP A 305 4.85 -9.62 15.46
C ASP A 305 6.06 -9.27 14.59
N GLY A 306 5.83 -8.73 13.39
CA GLY A 306 6.84 -8.21 12.48
C GLY A 306 7.70 -9.33 11.89
N ASP A 307 7.14 -10.52 11.67
CA ASP A 307 7.86 -11.67 11.12
C ASP A 307 7.80 -11.78 9.59
N GLY A 308 7.02 -10.91 8.93
CA GLY A 308 6.85 -10.88 7.48
C GLY A 308 5.63 -11.67 7.00
N VAL A 309 4.72 -12.05 7.89
CA VAL A 309 3.44 -12.70 7.63
C VAL A 309 2.33 -11.90 8.29
N ALA A 310 1.30 -11.50 7.54
CA ALA A 310 0.18 -10.77 8.12
C ALA A 310 -0.70 -11.69 8.98
N GLU A 311 -0.93 -11.33 10.25
CA GLU A 311 -1.94 -11.98 11.09
C GLU A 311 -3.34 -11.70 10.58
N SER A 312 -3.57 -10.49 10.04
CA SER A 312 -4.89 -10.07 9.64
C SER A 312 -4.90 -9.08 8.48
N ILE A 313 -6.05 -9.04 7.79
CA ILE A 313 -6.33 -8.13 6.69
C ILE A 313 -7.75 -7.57 6.83
N GLY A 314 -7.90 -6.27 6.65
CA GLY A 314 -9.17 -5.56 6.68
C GLY A 314 -9.35 -4.69 5.46
N ARG A 315 -10.58 -4.51 4.98
CA ARG A 315 -10.86 -3.52 3.93
C ARG A 315 -10.75 -2.12 4.55
N PHE A 316 -9.85 -1.31 4.02
CA PHE A 316 -9.60 0.06 4.46
C PHE A 316 -10.43 1.08 3.67
N ILE A 317 -10.43 0.99 2.34
CA ILE A 317 -11.23 1.85 1.45
C ILE A 317 -11.96 0.98 0.44
N SER A 318 -13.20 1.33 0.11
CA SER A 318 -13.90 0.81 -1.07
C SER A 318 -14.24 1.97 -1.99
N LEU A 319 -13.75 1.95 -3.24
CA LEU A 319 -14.10 3.02 -4.18
C LEU A 319 -15.57 2.95 -4.55
N GLY A 320 -16.12 1.75 -4.75
CA GLY A 320 -17.53 1.52 -5.07
C GLY A 320 -18.02 2.19 -6.37
N VAL A 321 -17.13 2.81 -7.15
CA VAL A 321 -17.43 3.47 -8.42
C VAL A 321 -17.20 2.46 -9.54
N GLY A 322 -18.24 2.15 -10.32
CA GLY A 322 -18.09 1.23 -11.45
C GLY A 322 -17.02 1.72 -12.44
N GLY A 323 -16.14 0.83 -12.85
CA GLY A 323 -14.99 1.10 -13.71
C GLY A 323 -13.72 1.43 -12.93
N SER A 324 -13.80 1.92 -11.69
CA SER A 324 -12.65 2.55 -11.06
C SER A 324 -11.69 1.57 -10.42
N GLU A 325 -10.41 1.83 -10.62
CA GLU A 325 -9.32 1.17 -9.92
C GLU A 325 -8.51 2.19 -9.11
N PRO A 326 -8.20 1.90 -7.84
CA PRO A 326 -7.20 2.65 -7.09
C PRO A 326 -5.81 2.21 -7.53
N THR A 327 -4.94 3.15 -7.84
CA THR A 327 -3.52 2.89 -8.13
C THR A 327 -2.64 4.05 -7.63
N GLY A 328 -1.36 3.81 -7.42
CA GLY A 328 -0.43 4.81 -6.90
C GLY A 328 -0.83 5.33 -5.52
N PHE A 329 -0.95 4.42 -4.55
CA PHE A 329 -1.34 4.75 -3.17
C PHE A 329 -0.13 5.23 -2.35
N ILE A 330 -0.17 6.48 -1.93
CA ILE A 330 0.93 7.18 -1.26
C ILE A 330 0.49 7.58 0.14
N VAL A 331 1.29 7.20 1.14
CA VAL A 331 1.22 7.78 2.48
C VAL A 331 1.98 9.11 2.46
N ASP A 332 1.33 10.21 2.86
CA ASP A 332 1.96 11.53 2.83
C ASP A 332 3.17 11.55 3.80
N PRO A 333 4.40 11.76 3.32
CA PRO A 333 5.60 11.72 4.15
C PRO A 333 5.70 12.89 5.15
N THR A 334 4.73 13.80 5.13
CA THR A 334 4.64 14.94 6.05
C THR A 334 3.40 14.91 6.94
N ASP A 335 2.52 13.92 6.76
CA ASP A 335 1.28 13.80 7.50
C ASP A 335 0.79 12.34 7.51
N ASP A 336 1.11 11.62 8.59
CA ASP A 336 0.86 10.17 8.70
C ASP A 336 -0.62 9.77 8.58
N PHE A 337 -1.56 10.71 8.64
CA PHE A 337 -3.00 10.44 8.51
C PHE A 337 -3.54 10.72 7.11
N ARG A 338 -2.72 11.30 6.23
CA ARG A 338 -3.12 11.66 4.88
C ARG A 338 -2.57 10.65 3.88
N PHE A 339 -3.46 10.15 3.05
CA PHE A 339 -3.18 9.27 1.94
C PHE A 339 -3.56 9.95 0.63
N ILE A 340 -2.85 9.62 -0.44
CA ILE A 340 -3.16 10.08 -1.78
C ILE A 340 -3.25 8.86 -2.68
N VAL A 341 -4.24 8.82 -3.57
CA VAL A 341 -4.47 7.70 -4.48
C VAL A 341 -4.93 8.23 -5.83
N ALA A 342 -4.39 7.68 -6.91
CA ALA A 342 -4.94 7.90 -8.24
C ALA A 342 -6.11 6.93 -8.47
N ILE A 343 -7.19 7.45 -9.02
CA ILE A 343 -8.37 6.69 -9.41
C ILE A 343 -8.38 6.66 -10.93
N GLN A 344 -8.12 5.49 -11.49
CA GLN A 344 -8.02 5.30 -12.93
C GLN A 344 -9.29 4.69 -13.52
N HIS A 345 -9.53 5.05 -14.78
CA HIS A 345 -10.55 4.55 -15.71
C HIS A 345 -11.95 4.31 -15.12
N PRO A 346 -12.50 5.20 -14.26
CA PRO A 346 -13.89 5.07 -13.86
C PRO A 346 -14.80 5.11 -15.09
N SER A 347 -15.98 4.49 -15.02
CA SER A 347 -16.91 4.43 -16.16
C SER A 347 -17.38 5.80 -16.64
N SER A 348 -17.15 6.86 -15.85
CA SER A 348 -17.36 8.26 -16.23
C SER A 348 -16.32 8.79 -17.22
N GLY A 349 -15.17 8.13 -17.36
CA GLY A 349 -14.01 8.56 -18.14
C GLY A 349 -13.17 9.65 -17.47
N ASN A 350 -13.41 9.95 -16.19
CA ASN A 350 -12.75 11.02 -15.47
C ASN A 350 -11.81 10.45 -14.40
N ASP A 351 -10.54 10.26 -14.75
CA ASP A 351 -9.50 9.93 -13.78
C ASP A 351 -9.37 11.06 -12.75
N ALA A 352 -8.98 10.70 -11.53
CA ALA A 352 -8.86 11.67 -10.44
C ALA A 352 -7.70 11.32 -9.51
N VAL A 353 -7.16 12.33 -8.84
CA VAL A 353 -6.30 12.13 -7.67
C VAL A 353 -7.10 12.47 -6.44
N TRP A 354 -7.30 11.50 -5.56
CA TRP A 354 -8.01 11.68 -4.30
C TRP A 354 -7.01 11.87 -3.17
N SER A 355 -7.33 12.78 -2.26
CA SER A 355 -6.67 12.88 -0.96
C SER A 355 -7.64 12.35 0.08
N ILE A 356 -7.18 11.42 0.89
CA ILE A 356 -7.94 10.79 1.96
C ILE A 356 -7.28 11.21 3.26
N ASP A 357 -8.06 11.72 4.19
CA ASP A 357 -7.60 12.10 5.52
C ASP A 357 -8.33 11.20 6.52
N THR A 358 -7.56 10.43 7.27
CA THR A 358 -8.07 9.48 8.26
C THR A 358 -8.22 10.08 9.64
N ARG A 359 -7.82 11.35 9.84
CA ARG A 359 -8.23 12.08 11.03
C ARG A 359 -9.72 12.27 10.99
N ALA A 360 -10.34 12.24 12.16
CA ALA A 360 -11.67 12.80 12.33
C ALA A 360 -11.69 14.19 11.70
N PHE A 361 -12.59 14.38 10.74
CA PHE A 361 -12.69 15.59 9.92
C PHE A 361 -12.63 16.80 10.87
N PRO A 362 -11.68 17.74 10.73
CA PRO A 362 -11.63 18.88 11.62
C PRO A 362 -12.82 19.79 11.29
N GLY A 363 -13.96 19.54 11.92
CA GLY A 363 -15.01 20.51 12.14
C GLY A 363 -14.42 21.60 13.01
N THR A 364 -13.73 22.57 12.38
CA THR A 364 -13.27 23.83 12.96
C THR A 364 -13.23 23.88 14.49
N GLY A 365 -12.21 23.27 15.11
CA GLY A 365 -11.78 23.60 16.48
C GLY A 365 -12.30 22.76 17.65
N ASP A 366 -13.28 21.86 17.48
CA ASP A 366 -13.99 21.29 18.64
C ASP A 366 -14.22 19.75 18.61
N ASP A 367 -13.69 18.99 17.65
CA ASP A 367 -13.97 17.55 17.55
C ASP A 367 -13.21 16.66 18.56
N LEU A 368 -13.77 15.46 18.79
CA LEU A 368 -13.20 14.40 19.63
C LEU A 368 -12.61 13.30 18.74
N ILE A 369 -11.45 12.77 19.10
CA ILE A 369 -10.93 11.50 18.61
C ILE A 369 -11.29 10.42 19.63
N LEU A 370 -11.82 9.30 19.16
CA LEU A 370 -11.99 8.07 19.94
C LEU A 370 -11.04 7.01 19.40
N ALA A 371 -10.20 6.45 20.26
CA ALA A 371 -9.39 5.27 19.98
C ALA A 371 -9.79 4.13 20.91
N ALA A 372 -9.66 2.90 20.43
CA ALA A 372 -9.79 1.69 21.25
C ALA A 372 -8.46 0.92 21.29
N GLY A 373 -8.29 0.08 22.30
CA GLY A 373 -7.22 -0.89 22.46
C GLY A 373 -7.79 -2.18 23.04
N VAL A 374 -7.30 -3.33 22.58
CA VAL A 374 -7.82 -4.66 22.94
C VAL A 374 -6.70 -5.46 23.60
N ASN A 375 -6.80 -5.66 24.92
CA ASN A 375 -5.73 -6.18 25.78
C ASN A 375 -4.46 -5.31 25.79
N GLU A 376 -4.55 -4.07 25.30
CA GLU A 376 -3.45 -3.13 25.15
C GLU A 376 -3.94 -1.69 25.29
N ALA A 377 -2.99 -0.75 25.33
CA ALA A 377 -3.32 0.67 25.39
C ALA A 377 -3.98 1.13 24.06
N PRO A 378 -4.96 2.05 24.10
CA PRO A 378 -5.55 2.59 22.87
C PRO A 378 -4.49 3.31 22.03
N MET A 379 -4.49 3.05 20.72
CA MET A 379 -3.60 3.72 19.76
C MET A 379 -4.43 4.56 18.78
N ILE A 380 -3.91 5.74 18.44
CA ILE A 380 -4.48 6.60 17.39
C ILE A 380 -3.56 6.48 16.18
N VAL A 381 -3.85 5.50 15.30
CA VAL A 381 -3.15 5.35 14.01
C VAL A 381 -4.18 5.19 12.88
N PRO A 382 -3.81 5.44 11.61
CA PRO A 382 -4.73 5.38 10.49
C PRO A 382 -5.46 4.04 10.34
N GLY A 383 -6.76 4.10 10.07
CA GLY A 383 -7.59 2.92 9.79
C GLY A 383 -7.95 2.06 11.01
N GLU A 384 -7.66 2.51 12.25
CA GLU A 384 -7.99 1.77 13.49
C GLU A 384 -9.46 1.90 13.93
N SER A 385 -10.36 2.28 13.04
CA SER A 385 -11.79 2.43 13.36
C SER A 385 -12.49 1.09 13.58
N THR A 386 -11.85 -0.05 13.31
CA THR A 386 -12.43 -1.38 13.46
C THR A 386 -11.45 -2.31 14.18
N LYS A 387 -11.90 -3.03 15.22
CA LYS A 387 -11.08 -4.02 15.93
C LYS A 387 -11.83 -5.32 16.17
N SER A 388 -11.16 -6.45 15.95
CA SER A 388 -11.70 -7.76 16.35
C SER A 388 -11.47 -7.99 17.85
N VAL A 389 -12.48 -8.49 18.54
CA VAL A 389 -12.43 -8.77 19.97
C VAL A 389 -13.02 -10.15 20.27
N ARG A 390 -12.48 -10.82 21.28
CA ARG A 390 -13.01 -12.08 21.82
C ARG A 390 -13.59 -11.87 23.21
N ALA A 391 -14.44 -12.81 23.63
CA ALA A 391 -14.91 -12.84 25.00
C ALA A 391 -13.73 -12.76 25.99
N PHE A 392 -13.92 -11.98 27.06
CA PHE A 392 -12.92 -11.71 28.11
C PHE A 392 -11.74 -10.84 27.70
N ASN A 393 -11.72 -10.27 26.49
CA ASN A 393 -10.73 -9.24 26.18
C ASN A 393 -10.96 -7.98 27.03
N ASP A 394 -9.86 -7.40 27.50
CA ASP A 394 -9.85 -6.07 28.10
C ASP A 394 -10.01 -5.04 26.98
N LEU A 395 -10.98 -4.15 27.12
CA LEU A 395 -11.24 -3.06 26.18
C LEU A 395 -10.79 -1.76 26.85
N ASN A 396 -9.82 -1.10 26.25
CA ASN A 396 -9.39 0.23 26.65
C ASN A 396 -9.88 1.24 25.60
N PHE A 397 -10.40 2.38 26.02
CA PHE A 397 -10.77 3.47 25.12
C PHE A 397 -10.09 4.75 25.55
N HIS A 398 -9.68 5.54 24.58
CA HIS A 398 -9.11 6.87 24.78
C HIS A 398 -9.90 7.89 23.99
N VAL A 399 -10.31 8.98 24.66
CA VAL A 399 -10.95 10.11 24.01
C VAL A 399 -10.14 11.37 24.24
N ALA A 400 -9.77 12.05 23.16
CA ALA A 400 -9.01 13.30 23.21
C ALA A 400 -9.58 14.34 22.24
N SER A 401 -9.24 15.61 22.47
CA SER A 401 -9.49 16.67 21.49
C SER A 401 -8.17 17.09 20.84
N PRO A 402 -8.07 17.06 19.50
CA PRO A 402 -6.82 17.42 18.78
C PRO A 402 -6.36 18.86 19.04
N SER A 403 -7.28 19.78 19.37
CA SER A 403 -6.96 21.19 19.64
C SER A 403 -6.45 21.43 21.07
N GLY A 404 -6.44 20.41 21.92
CA GLY A 404 -5.90 20.46 23.29
C GLY A 404 -6.72 21.27 24.30
N LEU A 405 -7.83 21.90 23.88
CA LEU A 405 -8.71 22.67 24.75
C LEU A 405 -10.18 22.46 24.38
N PHE A 406 -10.82 21.46 24.99
CA PHE A 406 -12.27 21.27 24.86
C PHE A 406 -12.98 21.56 26.20
N VAL A 407 -13.88 22.55 26.21
CA VAL A 407 -14.65 22.95 27.40
C VAL A 407 -16.10 22.50 27.23
N GLY A 408 -16.36 21.21 27.49
CA GLY A 408 -17.69 20.61 27.48
C GLY A 408 -18.30 20.51 28.88
N SER A 409 -19.63 20.62 29.00
CA SER A 409 -20.35 20.44 30.27
C SER A 409 -20.74 18.99 30.56
N THR A 410 -20.84 18.15 29.52
CA THR A 410 -21.26 16.74 29.61
C THR A 410 -20.68 15.93 28.44
N TYR A 411 -20.19 14.72 28.73
CA TYR A 411 -19.74 13.73 27.74
C TYR A 411 -20.72 12.57 27.67
N PHE A 412 -21.00 12.10 26.45
CA PHE A 412 -21.84 10.96 26.16
C PHE A 412 -21.01 9.90 25.43
N PHE A 413 -21.20 8.65 25.80
CA PHE A 413 -20.73 7.50 25.04
C PHE A 413 -21.95 6.76 24.51
N PHE A 414 -22.04 6.67 23.20
CA PHE A 414 -23.05 5.90 22.51
C PHE A 414 -22.45 4.56 22.08
N PHE A 415 -23.27 3.51 22.12
CA PHE A 415 -22.93 2.27 21.44
C PHE A 415 -24.14 1.72 20.69
N ASP A 416 -23.92 1.27 19.46
CA ASP A 416 -24.92 0.61 18.64
C ASP A 416 -24.53 -0.84 18.39
N LEU A 417 -25.51 -1.75 18.46
CA LEU A 417 -25.33 -3.19 18.26
C LEU A 417 -25.82 -3.61 16.87
N TYR A 418 -24.98 -4.34 16.14
CA TYR A 418 -25.28 -4.85 14.82
C TYR A 418 -24.88 -6.32 14.69
N LEU A 419 -25.51 -7.05 13.78
CA LEU A 419 -25.02 -8.36 13.35
C LEU A 419 -23.87 -8.14 12.37
N THR A 420 -22.73 -8.79 12.64
CA THR A 420 -21.51 -8.66 11.84
C THR A 420 -21.80 -9.00 10.37
N GLY A 421 -21.40 -8.12 9.45
CA GLY A 421 -21.56 -8.31 8.00
C GLY A 421 -22.87 -7.76 7.38
N LEU A 422 -23.76 -7.14 8.14
CA LEU A 422 -24.94 -6.42 7.61
C LEU A 422 -24.71 -4.91 7.64
N ARG A 423 -24.90 -4.23 6.50
CA ARG A 423 -24.79 -2.75 6.42
C ARG A 423 -25.88 -2.08 7.28
N PRO A 424 -25.60 -0.92 7.90
CA PRO A 424 -26.65 -0.09 8.50
C PRO A 424 -27.65 0.32 7.42
N VAL A 425 -28.94 0.07 7.64
CA VAL A 425 -29.99 0.65 6.80
C VAL A 425 -30.12 2.11 7.21
N THR A 426 -29.75 3.03 6.32
CA THR A 426 -30.02 4.47 6.49
C THR A 426 -31.51 4.69 6.74
N GLY A 427 -31.87 5.12 7.95
CA GLY A 427 -33.25 5.48 8.31
C GLY A 427 -33.85 4.78 9.54
N ALA A 428 -33.10 3.97 10.30
CA ALA A 428 -33.59 3.52 11.60
C ALA A 428 -33.65 4.72 12.57
N PRO A 429 -34.78 4.96 13.27
CA PRO A 429 -34.96 6.13 14.10
C PRO A 429 -33.97 6.11 15.27
N PHE A 430 -33.20 7.19 15.37
CA PHE A 430 -32.45 7.56 16.57
C PHE A 430 -33.39 7.46 17.77
N LEU A 431 -33.10 6.56 18.70
CA LEU A 431 -33.81 6.50 19.98
C LEU A 431 -33.28 7.66 20.84
N HIS A 432 -33.81 8.86 20.56
CA HIS A 432 -33.56 10.04 21.35
C HIS A 432 -34.31 9.89 22.68
N ALA A 433 -33.67 9.26 23.67
CA ALA A 433 -34.13 9.28 25.03
C ALA A 433 -33.74 10.63 25.64
N ASP A 434 -34.65 11.60 25.53
CA ASP A 434 -34.59 12.86 26.27
C ASP A 434 -34.89 12.57 27.75
N LEU A 435 -33.87 12.04 28.42
CA LEU A 435 -33.84 11.79 29.85
C LEU A 435 -32.56 12.45 30.35
N ALA A 436 -32.71 13.44 31.24
CA ALA A 436 -31.62 13.80 32.13
C ALA A 436 -31.09 12.49 32.73
N THR A 437 -29.82 12.17 32.45
CA THR A 437 -29.13 10.87 32.65
C THR A 437 -29.57 9.70 31.73
N ALA A 438 -28.75 9.42 30.71
CA ALA A 438 -28.67 8.12 30.04
C ALA A 438 -27.24 7.89 29.48
N VAL A 439 -26.40 7.23 30.27
CA VAL A 439 -25.21 6.48 29.80
C VAL A 439 -25.42 5.07 30.34
N GLY A 440 -25.67 4.11 29.46
CA GLY A 440 -25.83 2.71 29.86
C GLY A 440 -24.49 1.99 29.78
N VAL A 441 -23.98 1.51 30.91
CA VAL A 441 -23.13 0.31 30.92
C VAL A 441 -23.92 -0.74 31.69
N VAL A 442 -24.05 -1.94 31.13
CA VAL A 442 -24.56 -3.09 31.87
C VAL A 442 -23.53 -3.47 32.95
N ASN A 443 -24.00 -3.49 34.19
CA ASN A 443 -23.33 -3.97 35.41
C ASN A 443 -22.11 -3.18 35.92
N THR A 444 -22.34 -1.94 36.35
CA THR A 444 -22.08 -1.41 37.72
C THR A 444 -22.28 0.11 37.71
N ALA A 445 -22.56 0.69 38.88
CA ALA A 445 -23.08 2.05 39.06
C ALA A 445 -22.28 3.15 38.31
N PRO A 446 -22.96 4.21 37.83
CA PRO A 446 -22.33 5.28 37.05
C PRO A 446 -21.32 6.05 37.91
N SER A 447 -20.09 6.15 37.42
CA SER A 447 -19.09 7.09 37.94
C SER A 447 -19.22 8.43 37.20
N ILE A 448 -19.28 9.51 37.98
CA ILE A 448 -19.36 10.89 37.49
C ILE A 448 -17.95 11.32 37.09
N LEU A 449 -17.75 11.62 35.80
CA LEU A 449 -16.47 12.16 35.30
C LEU A 449 -16.31 13.63 35.71
N PRO A 450 -15.06 14.11 35.89
CA PRO A 450 -14.78 15.53 36.03
C PRO A 450 -15.14 16.31 34.76
N SER A 451 -15.68 17.51 34.92
CA SER A 451 -16.21 18.41 33.87
C SER A 451 -15.14 19.10 33.01
N LEU A 452 -13.91 18.60 33.01
CA LEU A 452 -12.83 19.07 32.13
C LEU A 452 -12.12 17.83 31.57
N LEU A 453 -12.10 17.69 30.24
CA LEU A 453 -11.10 16.82 29.62
C LEU A 453 -9.74 17.48 29.86
N PRO A 454 -8.79 16.80 30.51
CA PRO A 454 -7.41 17.27 30.54
C PRO A 454 -6.90 17.39 29.10
N SER A 455 -5.88 18.22 28.85
CA SER A 455 -5.23 18.32 27.53
C SER A 455 -4.68 16.98 27.01
N ALA A 456 -4.61 15.96 27.87
CA ALA A 456 -4.18 14.61 27.58
C ALA A 456 -5.33 13.61 27.32
N GLY A 457 -6.60 14.03 27.30
CA GLY A 457 -7.75 13.15 27.07
C GLY A 457 -8.25 12.38 28.32
N ALA A 458 -9.18 11.46 28.12
CA ALA A 458 -9.73 10.55 29.14
C ALA A 458 -9.67 9.08 28.68
N ASN A 459 -9.42 8.18 29.64
CA ASN A 459 -9.38 6.74 29.40
C ASN A 459 -10.56 6.02 30.06
N PHE A 460 -11.09 5.00 29.38
CA PHE A 460 -12.16 4.14 29.87
C PHE A 460 -11.74 2.68 29.69
N MET A 461 -12.14 1.81 30.62
CA MET A 461 -11.83 0.38 30.56
C MET A 461 -13.11 -0.44 30.76
N GLY A 462 -13.21 -1.54 30.02
CA GLY A 462 -14.26 -2.54 30.17
C GLY A 462 -13.72 -3.93 29.85
N VAL A 463 -14.50 -4.97 30.16
CA VAL A 463 -14.19 -6.35 29.77
C VAL A 463 -15.34 -6.86 28.93
N LEU A 464 -15.04 -7.46 27.78
CA LEU A 464 -16.09 -7.98 26.91
C LEU A 464 -16.74 -9.23 27.53
N PRO A 465 -18.07 -9.24 27.76
CA PRO A 465 -18.75 -10.40 28.32
C PRO A 465 -18.87 -11.53 27.29
N PRO A 466 -18.96 -12.81 27.73
CA PRO A 466 -19.16 -13.93 26.82
C PRO A 466 -20.55 -13.93 26.17
N GLY A 467 -20.69 -14.60 25.03
CA GLY A 467 -21.98 -14.84 24.36
C GLY A 467 -22.40 -13.80 23.31
N LEU A 468 -21.50 -12.90 22.92
CA LEU A 468 -21.75 -11.86 21.92
C LEU A 468 -21.09 -12.14 20.56
N ALA A 469 -20.60 -13.36 20.32
CA ALA A 469 -19.94 -13.71 19.06
C ALA A 469 -20.87 -13.49 17.85
N GLY A 470 -20.34 -12.86 16.80
CA GLY A 470 -21.07 -12.48 15.59
C GLY A 470 -21.82 -11.14 15.69
N ILE A 471 -21.57 -10.35 16.74
CA ILE A 471 -22.14 -9.02 16.94
C ILE A 471 -21.02 -7.98 16.78
N SER A 472 -21.28 -6.92 16.02
CA SER A 472 -20.47 -5.70 15.99
C SER A 472 -21.04 -4.65 16.94
N VAL A 473 -20.17 -3.94 17.65
CA VAL A 473 -20.54 -2.82 18.53
C VAL A 473 -19.83 -1.57 18.05
N ILE A 474 -20.54 -0.54 17.60
CA ILE A 474 -19.92 0.75 17.25
C ILE A 474 -19.97 1.66 18.45
N PHE A 475 -18.83 2.18 18.91
CA PHE A 475 -18.72 3.18 19.96
C PHE A 475 -18.53 4.57 19.35
N GLN A 476 -19.23 5.57 19.88
CA GLN A 476 -19.03 6.97 19.52
C GLN A 476 -18.96 7.82 20.79
N ALA A 477 -18.02 8.75 20.83
CA ALA A 477 -17.95 9.77 21.88
C ALA A 477 -18.63 11.04 21.40
N ALA A 478 -19.35 11.72 22.29
CA ALA A 478 -19.87 13.04 22.02
C ALA A 478 -19.73 13.95 23.24
N ALA A 479 -19.66 15.26 23.02
CA ALA A 479 -19.66 16.24 24.08
C ALA A 479 -20.52 17.45 23.74
N ALA A 480 -21.33 17.88 24.70
CA ALA A 480 -22.15 19.08 24.57
C ALA A 480 -21.43 20.29 25.20
N SER A 481 -21.35 21.40 24.46
CA SER A 481 -20.85 22.69 24.96
C SER A 481 -21.86 23.82 24.70
N ALA A 482 -21.76 24.90 25.47
CA ALA A 482 -22.51 26.13 25.26
C ALA A 482 -21.56 27.23 24.75
N ASN A 483 -21.66 27.63 23.47
CA ASN A 483 -21.00 28.83 22.97
C ASN A 483 -21.88 29.61 21.96
N ALA A 484 -21.81 30.93 22.02
CA ALA A 484 -22.65 31.94 21.38
C ALA A 484 -22.57 32.04 19.85
N LYS A 485 -21.91 31.11 19.15
CA LYS A 485 -21.72 31.23 17.69
C LYS A 485 -22.16 30.04 16.86
N ASN A 486 -22.21 28.82 17.38
CA ASN A 486 -22.60 27.63 16.61
C ASN A 486 -23.24 26.59 17.55
N HIS A 487 -24.54 26.35 17.39
CA HIS A 487 -25.32 25.36 18.14
C HIS A 487 -24.90 23.91 17.81
N PHE A 488 -23.72 23.43 18.21
CA PHE A 488 -23.30 22.05 17.91
C PHE A 488 -22.67 21.27 19.07
N VAL A 489 -23.01 19.98 19.11
CA VAL A 489 -22.39 18.88 19.87
C VAL A 489 -21.11 18.48 19.12
N ALA A 490 -19.99 18.30 19.82
CA ALA A 490 -18.80 17.67 19.25
C ALA A 490 -19.00 16.16 19.26
N VAL A 491 -18.65 15.46 18.18
CA VAL A 491 -18.77 14.00 18.07
C VAL A 491 -17.45 13.44 17.55
N SER A 492 -17.09 12.23 17.99
CA SER A 492 -16.04 11.45 17.37
C SER A 492 -16.58 10.64 16.21
N ASP A 493 -15.68 10.24 15.32
CA ASP A 493 -15.93 9.09 14.46
C ASP A 493 -16.19 7.83 15.31
N GLY A 494 -16.86 6.85 14.70
CA GLY A 494 -17.18 5.58 15.35
C GLY A 494 -15.99 4.63 15.38
N VAL A 495 -15.83 3.91 16.49
CA VAL A 495 -14.96 2.73 16.58
C VAL A 495 -15.83 1.47 16.65
N GLU A 496 -15.76 0.61 15.64
CA GLU A 496 -16.42 -0.68 15.59
C GLU A 496 -15.58 -1.76 16.29
N LEU A 497 -16.17 -2.47 17.25
CA LEU A 497 -15.65 -3.72 17.81
C LEU A 497 -16.42 -4.90 17.22
N GLN A 498 -15.75 -5.76 16.47
CA GLN A 498 -16.33 -6.99 15.93
C GLN A 498 -16.04 -8.16 16.86
N ILE A 499 -17.10 -8.72 17.45
CA ILE A 499 -16.96 -9.77 18.43
C ILE A 499 -16.87 -11.11 17.72
N ILE A 500 -15.67 -11.65 17.64
CA ILE A 500 -15.36 -12.93 17.02
C ILE A 500 -15.36 -14.06 18.07
N LEU A 501 -15.53 -15.30 17.60
CA LEU A 501 -15.68 -16.49 18.44
C LEU A 501 -14.48 -16.75 19.36
#